data_AF-A0A932R6A0-F1
#
_entry.id   AF-A0A932R6A0-F1
#
_cell.length_a   1.000
_cell.length_b   1.000
_cell.length_c   1.000
_cell.angle_alpha   90.00
_cell.angle_beta   90.00
_cell.angle_gamma   90.00
#
_symmetry.space_group_name_H-M   'P 1'
#
loop_
_entity.id
_entity.type
_entity.pdbx_description
1 polymer ?
#
loop_
_entity_poly.entity_id
_entity_poly.type
_entity_poly.pdbx_seq_one_letter_code
_entity_poly.pdbx_strand_id
1 'polypeptide(L)' 'MWHISWDGRTWTAFDDLGGSLASDPDCVSRAVGKIDCFVNGPGSSLWQRAWM' A
#
# COMPACT_ATOMS: atom_id res chain seq x y z
N MET A 1 -4.59 -5.84 -3.93
CA MET A 1 -4.72 -4.60 -3.13
C MET A 1 -4.77 -3.46 -4.11
N TRP A 2 -5.77 -2.57 -4.04
CA TRP A 2 -5.82 -1.43 -4.94
C TRP A 2 -5.11 -0.22 -4.36
N HIS A 3 -4.40 0.53 -5.20
CA HIS A 3 -3.69 1.75 -4.81
C HIS A 3 -3.85 2.85 -5.85
N ILE A 4 -4.01 4.08 -5.37
CA ILE A 4 -3.87 5.32 -6.15
C ILE A 4 -2.95 6.26 -5.39
N SER A 5 -2.21 7.09 -6.11
CA SER A 5 -1.40 8.15 -5.53
C SER A 5 -1.79 9.50 -6.12
N TRP A 6 -1.42 10.57 -5.40
CA TRP A 6 -1.56 11.93 -5.87
C TRP A 6 -0.27 12.36 -6.56
N ASP A 7 -0.36 12.79 -7.83
CA ASP A 7 0.80 13.21 -8.62
C ASP A 7 1.15 14.71 -8.47
N GLY A 8 0.39 15.45 -7.66
CA GLY A 8 0.51 16.90 -7.50
C GLY A 8 -0.60 17.70 -8.20
N ARG A 9 -1.38 17.09 -9.09
CA ARG A 9 -2.48 17.74 -9.83
C ARG A 9 -3.72 16.85 -9.96
N THR A 10 -3.52 15.55 -10.08
CA THR A 10 -4.56 14.55 -10.27
C THR A 10 -4.26 13.28 -9.47
N TRP A 11 -5.32 12.53 -9.16
CA TRP A 11 -5.18 11.16 -8.68
C TRP A 11 -4.82 10.26 -9.86
N THR A 12 -3.92 9.31 -9.65
CA THR A 12 -3.63 8.27 -10.65
C THR A 12 -4.82 7.34 -10.84
N ALA A 13 -4.79 6.54 -11.91
CA ALA A 13 -5.68 5.39 -12.01
C ALA A 13 -5.42 4.39 -10.88
N PHE A 14 -6.46 3.63 -10.51
CA PHE A 14 -6.33 2.51 -9.59
C PHE A 14 -5.42 1.45 -10.19
N ASP A 15 -4.41 1.04 -9.43
CA ASP A 15 -3.49 -0.04 -9.78
C ASP A 15 -3.70 -1.23 -8.84
N ASP A 16 -3.79 -2.44 -9.40
CA ASP A 16 -3.92 -3.67 -8.63
C ASP A 16 -2.54 -4.21 -8.29
N LEU A 17 -2.19 -4.07 -7.02
CA LEU A 17 -0.94 -4.57 -6.45
C LEU A 17 -0.99 -6.08 -6.18
N GLY A 18 -2.10 -6.74 -6.51
CA GLY A 18 -2.32 -8.16 -6.32
C GLY A 18 -2.34 -8.57 -4.85
N GLY A 19 -2.21 -9.87 -4.61
CA GLY A 19 -2.21 -10.49 -3.28
C GLY A 19 -3.61 -10.77 -2.72
N SER A 20 -3.70 -11.81 -1.90
CA SER A 20 -4.88 -12.12 -1.11
C SER A 20 -4.70 -11.51 0.27
N LEU A 21 -5.45 -10.45 0.55
CA LEU A 21 -5.40 -9.73 1.82
C LEU A 21 -6.22 -10.51 2.85
N ALA A 22 -5.58 -10.90 3.95
CA ALA A 22 -6.24 -11.54 5.08
C ALA A 22 -6.72 -10.52 6.14
N SER A 23 -6.36 -9.24 5.98
CA SER A 23 -6.82 -8.13 6.81
C SER A 23 -6.85 -6.83 6.02
N ASP A 24 -7.44 -5.79 6.60
CA ASP A 24 -7.27 -4.43 6.12
C ASP A 24 -5.78 -4.02 6.20
N PRO A 25 -5.30 -3.17 5.28
CA PRO A 25 -3.96 -2.63 5.34
C PRO A 25 -3.85 -1.47 6.33
N ASP A 26 -2.67 -1.32 6.93
CA ASP A 26 -2.33 -0.16 7.75
C ASP A 26 -1.07 0.52 7.20
N CYS A 27 -1.07 1.86 7.15
CA CYS A 27 -0.06 2.64 6.46
C CYS A 27 0.57 3.71 7.35
N VAL A 28 1.89 3.83 7.30
CA VAL A 28 2.68 4.79 8.08
C VAL A 28 3.64 5.56 7.18
N SER A 29 3.89 6.82 7.54
CA SER A 29 4.93 7.62 6.91
C SER A 29 6.24 7.50 7.69
N ARG A 30 7.31 7.11 7.00
CA ARG A 30 8.66 6.95 7.62
C ARG A 30 9.56 8.16 7.40
N ALA A 31 9.23 8.98 6.41
CA ALA A 31 9.84 10.26 6.10
C ALA A 31 8.92 11.03 5.14
N VAL A 32 9.19 12.32 4.90
CA VAL A 32 8.47 13.11 3.89
C VAL A 32 8.55 12.41 2.53
N GLY A 33 7.40 12.16 1.91
CA GLY A 33 7.26 11.44 0.63
C GLY A 33 7.32 9.90 0.73
N LYS A 34 7.71 9.34 1.87
CA LYS A 34 7.89 7.88 2.02
C LYS A 34 6.76 7.26 2.82
N ILE A 35 5.97 6.42 2.16
CA ILE A 35 4.85 5.68 2.75
C ILE A 35 5.17 4.18 2.74
N ASP A 36 4.89 3.53 3.86
CA ASP A 36 4.84 2.08 3.99
C ASP A 36 3.43 1.64 4.34
N CYS A 37 2.92 0.65 3.64
CA CYS A 37 1.69 -0.05 3.99
C CYS A 37 1.99 -1.52 4.29
N PHE A 38 1.38 -2.03 5.35
CA PHE A 38 1.50 -3.39 5.82
C PHE A 38 0.14 -4.09 5.75
N VAL A 39 0.16 -5.39 5.45
CA VAL A 39 -1.05 -6.21 5.46
C VAL A 39 -0.74 -7.64 5.86
N ASN A 40 -1.69 -8.30 6.53
CA ASN A 40 -1.59 -9.74 6.74
C ASN A 40 -1.88 -10.46 5.42
N GLY A 41 -0.89 -11.20 4.94
CA GLY A 41 -1.02 -12.16 3.86
C GLY A 41 -1.44 -13.54 4.35
N PRO A 42 -1.63 -14.49 3.42
CA PRO A 42 -2.01 -15.86 3.75
C PRO A 42 -0.99 -16.52 4.69
N GLY A 43 -1.49 -17.37 5.60
CA GLY A 43 -0.62 -18.14 6.51
C GLY A 43 0.08 -17.31 7.58
N SER A 44 -0.53 -16.21 8.04
CA SER A 44 0.01 -15.32 9.09
C SER A 44 1.33 -14.64 8.71
N SER A 45 1.54 -14.42 7.40
CA SER A 45 2.72 -13.69 6.90
C SER A 45 2.42 -12.20 6.86
N LEU A 46 3.37 -11.34 7.27
CA LEU A 46 3.24 -9.89 7.12
C LEU A 46 3.83 -9.45 5.79
N TRP A 47 3.04 -8.79 4.94
CA TRP A 47 3.46 -8.27 3.64
C TRP A 47 3.59 -6.75 3.72
N GLN A 48 4.62 -6.19 3.07
CA GLN A 48 4.89 -4.76 3.04
C GLN A 48 4.94 -4.23 1.61
N ARG A 49 4.35 -3.06 1.38
CA ARG A 49 4.56 -2.24 0.18
C ARG A 49 5.09 -0.87 0.58
N ALA A 50 6.09 -0.39 -0.15
CA ALA A 50 6.77 0.87 0.10
C ALA A 50 6.75 1.76 -1.16
N TRP A 51 6.51 3.06 -0.96
CA TRP A 51 6.57 4.09 -2.00
C TRP A 51 7.49 5.25 -1.57
N MET A 52 8.00 5.99 -2.55
CA MET A 52 8.91 7.12 -2.39
C MET A 52 8.35 8.40 -3.01
#